data_AF-A0A7C8ALD1-F1
#
_entry.id   AF-A0A7C8ALD1-F1
#
_cell.length_a   1.000
_cell.length_b   1.000
_cell.length_c   1.000
_cell.angle_alpha   90.00
_cell.angle_beta   90.00
_cell.angle_gamma   90.00
#
_symmetry.space_group_name_H-M   'P 1'
#
loop_
_entity.id
_entity.type
_entity.pdbx_description
1 polymer ?
#
loop_
_entity_poly.entity_id
_entity_poly.type
_entity_poly.pdbx_seq_one_letter_code
_entity_poly.pdbx_strand_id
1 'polypeptide(L)'
;MSLSKKQLRLIEQVERNVAMCREFMNDWLLFNQILSAYPSPGVNKAQLENQFLKIKSKLAREHKVLKETLGPDYHLDVNTMNIVSGATSLESIYNQSEIAVKKLQSEWHRAFISINETLGGIEDKKARAEAGEKVFVAPTGGGAMVARGGGGGGGLNKNVKAVLIFLVVVVAVGVLLWFIPFTHDFYVQIFQKLGWMEPTM
;
A
#
# COMPACT_ATOMS: atom_id res chain seq x y z
N MET A 1 -13.54 28.28 15.23
CA MET A 1 -13.59 26.96 15.92
C MET A 1 -12.16 26.56 16.26
N SER A 2 -11.85 26.26 17.53
CA SER A 2 -10.52 25.79 17.90
C SER A 2 -10.39 24.29 17.59
N LEU A 3 -9.34 23.90 16.85
CA LEU A 3 -9.04 22.50 16.57
C LEU A 3 -8.76 21.74 17.86
N SER A 4 -9.16 20.47 17.93
CA SER A 4 -8.90 19.63 19.11
C SER A 4 -7.39 19.31 19.23
N LYS A 5 -6.88 19.09 20.46
CA LYS A 5 -5.48 18.67 20.69
C LYS A 5 -5.09 17.41 19.91
N LYS A 6 -6.02 16.47 19.72
CA LYS A 6 -5.81 15.25 18.93
C LYS A 6 -5.61 15.58 17.45
N GLN A 7 -6.38 16.53 16.94
CA GLN A 7 -6.32 16.97 15.56
C GLN A 7 -5.06 17.78 15.26
N LEU A 8 -4.61 18.62 16.19
CA LEU A 8 -3.33 19.32 16.06
C LEU A 8 -2.14 18.35 15.94
N ARG A 9 -2.10 17.30 16.79
CA ARG A 9 -1.06 16.25 16.70
C ARG A 9 -1.12 15.48 15.37
N LEU A 10 -2.32 15.27 14.85
CA LEU A 10 -2.49 14.63 13.55
C LEU A 10 -1.92 15.51 12.44
N ILE A 11 -2.28 16.80 12.42
CA ILE A 11 -1.80 17.75 11.41
C ILE A 11 -0.27 17.81 11.46
N GLU A 12 0.32 17.88 12.65
CA GLU A 12 1.77 17.88 12.85
C GLU A 12 2.42 16.60 12.30
N GLN A 13 1.78 15.43 12.47
CA GLN A 13 2.27 14.18 11.88
C GLN A 13 2.20 14.19 10.35
N VAL A 14 1.08 14.65 9.78
CA VAL A 14 0.94 14.73 8.31
C VAL A 14 1.94 15.74 7.74
N GLU A 15 2.17 16.85 8.42
CA GLU A 15 3.15 17.85 8.01
C GLU A 15 4.58 17.30 8.02
N ARG A 16 4.95 16.51 9.03
CA ARG A 16 6.21 15.75 9.01
C ARG A 16 6.29 14.82 7.80
N ASN A 17 5.23 14.09 7.51
CA ASN A 17 5.17 13.18 6.37
C ASN A 17 5.35 13.93 5.03
N VAL A 18 4.69 15.07 4.85
CA VAL A 18 4.87 15.96 3.68
C VAL A 18 6.33 16.41 3.58
N ALA A 19 6.92 16.88 4.69
CA ALA A 19 8.30 17.36 4.70
C ALA A 19 9.29 16.26 4.27
N MET A 20 9.13 15.03 4.78
CA MET A 20 9.96 13.89 4.39
C MET A 20 9.80 13.53 2.91
N CYS A 21 8.57 13.52 2.38
CA CYS A 21 8.34 13.28 0.95
C CYS A 21 8.98 14.35 0.07
N ARG A 22 8.88 15.63 0.48
CA ARG A 22 9.51 16.74 -0.24
C ARG A 22 11.03 16.67 -0.20
N GLU A 23 11.62 16.32 0.94
CA GLU A 23 13.07 16.11 1.04
C GLU A 23 13.53 15.01 0.08
N PHE A 24 12.87 13.85 0.11
CA PHE A 24 13.19 12.75 -0.80
C PHE A 24 13.03 13.12 -2.28
N MET A 25 12.00 13.90 -2.62
CA MET A 25 11.82 14.41 -3.98
C MET A 25 12.98 15.32 -4.39
N ASN A 26 13.39 16.24 -3.53
CA ASN A 26 14.49 17.16 -3.83
C ASN A 26 15.80 16.40 -4.02
N ASP A 27 16.05 15.40 -3.18
CA ASP A 27 17.19 14.51 -3.31
C ASP A 27 17.14 13.66 -4.60
N TRP A 28 15.95 13.23 -5.01
CA TRP A 28 15.72 12.51 -6.27
C TRP A 28 16.04 13.37 -7.49
N LEU A 29 15.66 14.64 -7.46
CA LEU A 29 16.01 15.62 -8.48
C LEU A 29 17.52 15.90 -8.50
N LEU A 30 18.15 16.08 -7.34
CA LEU A 30 19.59 16.28 -7.22
C LEU A 30 20.38 15.08 -7.77
N PHE A 31 19.93 13.86 -7.49
CA PHE A 31 20.50 12.64 -8.04
C PHE A 31 20.54 12.67 -9.58
N ASN A 32 19.43 13.07 -10.22
CA ASN A 32 19.37 13.20 -11.68
C ASN A 32 20.21 14.35 -12.23
N GLN A 33 20.28 15.46 -11.49
CA GLN A 33 21.14 16.59 -11.86
C GLN A 33 22.62 16.18 -11.87
N ILE A 34 23.07 15.44 -10.84
CA ILE A 34 24.44 14.92 -10.77
C ILE A 34 24.71 13.94 -11.93
N LEU A 35 23.76 13.03 -12.21
CA LEU A 35 23.86 12.12 -13.35
C LEU A 35 24.05 12.90 -14.66
N SER A 36 23.16 13.85 -14.93
CA SER A 36 23.13 14.62 -16.17
C SER A 36 24.34 15.55 -16.35
N ALA A 37 25.02 15.91 -15.26
CA ALA A 37 26.23 16.73 -15.28
C ALA A 37 27.49 15.95 -15.71
N TYR A 38 27.52 14.62 -15.53
CA TYR A 38 28.69 13.79 -15.82
C TYR A 38 29.28 13.91 -17.24
N PRO A 39 28.48 13.96 -18.33
CA PRO A 39 29.01 14.10 -19.68
C PRO A 39 29.50 15.53 -20.01
N SER A 40 29.24 16.53 -19.16
CA SER A 40 29.57 17.92 -19.45
C SER A 40 31.09 18.16 -19.42
N PRO A 41 31.68 18.83 -20.43
CA PRO A 41 33.11 19.12 -20.43
C PRO A 41 33.48 20.10 -19.31
N GLY A 42 34.61 19.87 -18.64
CA GLY A 42 35.13 20.76 -17.60
C GLY A 42 34.59 20.50 -16.18
N VAL A 43 33.71 19.52 -15.99
CA VAL A 43 33.30 19.09 -14.65
C VAL A 43 34.35 18.22 -13.98
N ASN A 44 34.51 18.37 -12.67
CA ASN A 44 35.37 17.49 -11.88
C ASN A 44 34.67 16.14 -11.67
N LYS A 45 35.00 15.16 -12.52
CA LYS A 45 34.39 13.82 -12.49
C LYS A 45 34.55 13.11 -11.13
N ALA A 46 35.73 13.23 -10.51
CA ALA A 46 35.97 12.61 -9.20
C ALA A 46 35.10 13.23 -8.10
N GLN A 47 34.87 14.55 -8.16
CA GLN A 47 33.96 15.23 -7.23
C GLN A 47 32.50 14.86 -7.48
N LEU A 48 32.06 14.80 -8.74
CA LEU A 48 30.71 14.36 -9.11
C LEU A 48 30.45 12.91 -8.67
N GLU A 49 31.41 12.01 -8.86
CA GLU A 49 31.31 10.62 -8.40
C GLU A 49 31.12 10.55 -6.87
N ASN A 50 31.89 11.33 -6.12
CA ASN A 50 31.72 11.42 -4.67
C ASN A 50 30.34 11.98 -4.28
N GLN A 51 29.84 13.00 -4.97
CA GLN A 51 28.50 13.54 -4.74
C GLN A 51 27.43 12.50 -5.05
N PHE A 52 27.56 11.79 -6.18
CA PHE A 52 26.69 10.72 -6.61
C PHE A 52 26.56 9.61 -5.56
N LEU A 53 27.67 9.10 -5.04
CA LEU A 53 27.66 8.05 -4.02
C LEU A 53 27.03 8.53 -2.69
N LYS A 54 27.24 9.80 -2.33
CA LYS A 54 26.64 10.41 -1.14
C LYS A 54 25.13 10.52 -1.29
N ILE A 55 24.63 11.06 -2.41
CA ILE A 55 23.20 11.23 -2.65
C ILE A 55 22.50 9.87 -2.80
N LYS A 56 23.13 8.90 -3.47
CA LYS A 56 22.65 7.51 -3.57
C LYS A 56 22.41 6.92 -2.18
N SER A 57 23.39 7.08 -1.29
CA SER A 57 23.31 6.56 0.08
C SER A 57 22.25 7.28 0.91
N LYS A 58 22.06 8.59 0.69
CA LYS A 58 21.01 9.39 1.36
C LYS A 58 19.62 8.92 0.92
N LEU A 59 19.37 8.85 -0.39
CA LEU A 59 18.13 8.35 -0.97
C LEU A 59 17.75 6.95 -0.45
N ALA A 60 18.71 6.02 -0.38
CA ALA A 60 18.45 4.68 0.13
C ALA A 60 17.98 4.68 1.60
N ARG A 61 18.56 5.54 2.45
CA ARG A 61 18.15 5.68 3.85
C ARG A 61 16.79 6.35 3.98
N GLU A 62 16.57 7.44 3.25
CA GLU A 62 15.30 8.16 3.27
C GLU A 62 14.15 7.30 2.76
N HIS A 63 14.34 6.55 1.68
CA HIS A 63 13.35 5.62 1.17
C HIS A 63 12.91 4.61 2.24
N LYS A 64 13.87 4.07 3.03
CA LYS A 64 13.54 3.16 4.12
C LYS A 64 12.68 3.85 5.18
N VAL A 65 13.07 5.04 5.62
CA VAL A 65 12.33 5.83 6.61
C VAL A 65 10.94 6.20 6.10
N LEU A 66 10.82 6.61 4.83
CA LEU A 66 9.56 6.92 4.17
C LEU A 66 8.62 5.72 4.13
N LYS A 67 9.13 4.56 3.72
CA LYS A 67 8.33 3.33 3.66
C LYS A 67 7.80 2.93 5.04
N GLU A 68 8.63 3.02 6.07
CA GLU A 68 8.24 2.71 7.46
C GLU A 68 7.26 3.74 8.05
N THR A 69 7.41 5.01 7.68
CA THR A 69 6.63 6.11 8.24
C THR A 69 5.27 6.27 7.57
N LEU A 70 5.22 6.21 6.24
CA LEU A 70 3.99 6.41 5.48
C LEU A 70 3.07 5.19 5.52
N GLY A 71 3.65 3.98 5.60
CA GLY A 71 2.89 2.74 5.70
C GLY A 71 1.84 2.61 4.59
N PRO A 72 0.53 2.67 4.89
CA PRO A 72 -0.54 2.61 3.88
C PRO A 72 -0.47 3.71 2.82
N ASP A 73 0.14 4.85 3.14
CA ASP A 73 0.22 6.02 2.26
C ASP A 73 1.44 5.96 1.33
N TYR A 74 2.23 4.90 1.45
CA TYR A 74 3.40 4.67 0.63
C TYR A 74 2.98 4.08 -0.72
N HIS A 75 3.07 4.89 -1.77
CA HIS A 75 2.70 4.50 -3.14
C HIS A 75 3.83 4.70 -4.16
N LEU A 76 5.08 4.81 -3.71
CA LEU A 76 6.21 4.88 -4.64
C LEU A 76 6.31 3.60 -5.48
N ASP A 77 6.74 3.76 -6.72
CA ASP A 77 6.93 2.63 -7.62
C ASP A 77 7.96 1.62 -7.07
N VAL A 78 7.67 0.33 -7.25
CA VAL A 78 8.54 -0.76 -6.77
C VAL A 78 9.93 -0.68 -7.41
N ASN A 79 10.04 -0.13 -8.62
CA ASN A 79 11.30 0.01 -9.34
C ASN A 79 12.13 1.23 -8.90
N THR A 80 11.58 2.16 -8.12
CA THR A 80 12.29 3.40 -7.71
C THR A 80 13.65 3.10 -7.08
N MET A 81 13.73 2.11 -6.18
CA MET A 81 15.00 1.74 -5.56
C MET A 81 15.89 0.85 -6.42
N ASN A 82 15.33 0.14 -7.41
CA ASN A 82 16.14 -0.64 -8.34
C ASN A 82 17.05 0.27 -9.17
N ILE A 83 16.56 1.46 -9.54
CA ILE A 83 17.32 2.52 -10.21
C ILE A 83 18.52 2.91 -9.34
N VAL A 84 18.25 3.26 -8.08
CA VAL A 84 19.29 3.69 -7.12
C VAL A 84 20.31 2.58 -6.86
N SER A 85 19.85 1.33 -6.68
CA SER A 85 20.74 0.20 -6.42
C SER A 85 21.59 -0.17 -7.63
N GLY A 86 21.00 -0.18 -8.83
CA GLY A 86 21.66 -0.57 -10.08
C GLY A 86 22.66 0.47 -10.60
N ALA A 87 22.49 1.74 -10.22
CA ALA A 87 23.40 2.83 -10.55
C ALA A 87 24.68 2.75 -9.67
N THR A 88 25.66 1.92 -10.04
CA THR A 88 26.86 1.61 -9.22
C THR A 88 27.89 2.75 -9.18
N SER A 89 28.16 3.38 -10.32
CA SER A 89 29.02 4.56 -10.49
C SER A 89 28.54 5.38 -11.69
N LEU A 90 28.88 6.66 -11.78
CA LEU A 90 28.54 7.48 -12.95
C LEU A 90 29.21 6.92 -14.21
N GLU A 91 30.47 6.50 -14.09
CA GLU A 91 31.21 5.89 -15.19
C GLU A 91 30.52 4.61 -15.70
N SER A 92 30.12 3.72 -14.79
CA SER A 92 29.42 2.48 -15.18
C SER A 92 28.05 2.74 -15.83
N ILE A 93 27.40 3.87 -15.57
CA ILE A 93 26.13 4.23 -16.19
C ILE A 93 26.34 4.74 -17.61
N TYR A 94 27.32 5.62 -17.80
CA TYR A 94 27.61 6.22 -19.10
C TYR A 94 28.45 5.32 -20.02
N ASN A 95 29.07 4.26 -19.50
CA ASN A 95 29.69 3.20 -20.31
C ASN A 95 28.67 2.19 -20.88
N GLN A 96 27.39 2.31 -20.52
CA GLN A 96 26.33 1.47 -21.11
C GLN A 96 25.92 1.98 -22.50
N SER A 97 25.14 1.18 -23.23
CA SER A 97 24.58 1.60 -24.50
C SER A 97 23.64 2.80 -24.35
N GLU A 98 23.52 3.63 -25.38
CA GLU A 98 22.61 4.77 -25.39
C GLU A 98 21.16 4.35 -25.10
N ILE A 99 20.76 3.16 -25.57
CA ILE A 99 19.45 2.57 -25.31
C ILE A 99 19.26 2.31 -23.81
N ALA A 100 20.28 1.78 -23.12
CA ALA A 100 20.22 1.55 -21.68
C ALA A 100 20.12 2.86 -20.89
N VAL A 101 20.85 3.89 -21.31
CA VAL A 101 20.77 5.24 -20.70
C VAL A 101 19.37 5.85 -20.89
N LYS A 102 18.78 5.74 -22.10
CA LYS A 102 17.40 6.21 -22.37
C LYS A 102 16.38 5.44 -21.54
N LYS A 103 16.54 4.12 -21.39
CA LYS A 103 15.68 3.30 -20.53
C LYS A 103 15.77 3.76 -19.08
N LEU A 104 16.98 4.02 -18.56
CA LEU A 104 17.20 4.55 -17.22
C LEU A 104 16.47 5.89 -17.03
N GLN A 105 16.53 6.80 -18.01
CA GLN A 105 15.80 8.08 -17.97
C GLN A 105 14.28 7.89 -17.92
N SER A 106 13.74 6.96 -18.72
CA SER A 106 12.30 6.64 -18.70
C SER A 106 11.86 6.05 -17.35
N GLU A 107 12.64 5.13 -16.79
CA GLU A 107 12.38 4.57 -15.46
C GLU A 107 12.48 5.63 -14.37
N TRP A 108 13.46 6.53 -14.47
CA TRP A 108 13.61 7.65 -13.56
C TRP A 108 12.40 8.59 -13.58
N HIS A 109 11.89 8.92 -14.78
CA HIS A 109 10.71 9.76 -14.91
C HIS A 109 9.45 9.09 -14.34
N ARG A 110 9.29 7.78 -14.55
CA ARG A 110 8.19 7.00 -13.95
C ARG A 110 8.26 7.01 -12.42
N ALA A 111 9.44 6.85 -11.85
CA ALA A 111 9.65 6.98 -10.41
C ALA A 111 9.30 8.40 -9.93
N PHE A 112 9.75 9.44 -10.63
CA PHE A 112 9.43 10.84 -10.32
C PHE A 112 7.91 11.10 -10.28
N ILE A 113 7.14 10.56 -11.22
CA ILE A 113 5.67 10.64 -11.19
C ILE A 113 5.12 9.99 -9.91
N SER A 114 5.53 8.76 -9.59
CA SER A 114 5.04 8.05 -8.39
C SER A 114 5.35 8.78 -7.07
N ILE A 115 6.49 9.47 -7.00
CA ILE A 115 6.86 10.29 -5.84
C ILE A 115 5.93 11.51 -5.74
N ASN A 116 5.62 12.17 -6.85
CA ASN A 116 4.68 13.29 -6.86
C ASN A 116 3.26 12.85 -6.50
N GLU A 117 2.80 11.71 -7.01
CA GLU A 117 1.48 11.15 -6.67
C GLU A 117 1.39 10.86 -5.16
N THR A 118 2.43 10.25 -4.59
CA THR A 118 2.53 9.99 -3.15
C THR A 118 2.50 11.30 -2.35
N LEU A 119 3.31 12.30 -2.77
CA LEU A 119 3.33 13.61 -2.13
C LEU A 119 1.96 14.30 -2.20
N GLY A 120 1.33 14.34 -3.37
CA GLY A 120 0.02 14.94 -3.58
C GLY A 120 -1.07 14.29 -2.73
N GLY A 121 -1.05 12.96 -2.57
CA GLY A 121 -1.96 12.25 -1.69
C GLY A 121 -1.81 12.62 -0.20
N ILE A 122 -0.59 12.89 0.25
CA ILE A 122 -0.32 13.32 1.64
C ILE A 122 -0.67 14.81 1.83
N GLU A 123 -0.42 15.64 0.81
CA GLU A 123 -0.80 17.06 0.83
C GLU A 123 -2.32 17.26 0.83
N ASP A 124 -3.07 16.46 0.06
CA ASP A 124 -4.54 16.42 0.13
C ASP A 124 -5.01 16.07 1.54
N LYS A 125 -4.42 15.04 2.15
CA LYS A 125 -4.72 14.67 3.54
C LYS A 125 -4.40 15.78 4.54
N LYS A 126 -3.32 16.54 4.32
CA LYS A 126 -2.97 17.70 5.15
C LYS A 126 -4.08 18.75 5.07
N ALA A 127 -4.48 19.14 3.85
CA ALA A 127 -5.51 20.14 3.63
C ALA A 127 -6.84 19.73 4.27
N ARG A 128 -7.24 18.47 4.13
CA ARG A 128 -8.45 17.92 4.75
C ARG A 128 -8.38 17.89 6.28
N ALA A 129 -7.23 17.52 6.85
CA ALA A 129 -7.01 17.53 8.29
C ALA A 129 -7.12 18.95 8.88
N GLU A 130 -6.54 19.94 8.19
CA GLU A 130 -6.60 21.36 8.54
C GLU A 130 -8.03 21.90 8.44
N ALA A 131 -8.80 21.44 7.46
CA ALA A 131 -10.21 21.81 7.26
C ALA A 131 -11.17 21.24 8.31
N GLY A 132 -10.71 20.35 9.19
CA GLY A 132 -11.58 19.75 10.22
C GLY A 132 -11.91 18.27 10.00
N GLU A 133 -11.54 17.68 8.86
CA GLU A 133 -11.96 16.33 8.51
C GLU A 133 -11.23 15.24 9.30
N LYS A 134 -11.93 14.11 9.52
CA LYS A 134 -11.32 12.91 10.10
C LYS A 134 -10.52 12.19 9.03
N VAL A 135 -9.22 12.38 9.04
CA VAL A 135 -8.27 11.61 8.23
C VAL A 135 -7.61 10.52 9.06
N PHE A 136 -7.21 9.42 8.41
CA PHE A 136 -6.46 8.34 9.04
C PHE A 136 -4.97 8.52 8.75
N VAL A 137 -4.15 8.45 9.79
CA VAL A 137 -2.68 8.43 9.70
C VAL A 137 -2.23 7.18 10.45
N ALA A 138 -1.48 6.32 9.77
CA ALA A 138 -0.93 5.14 10.42
C ALA A 138 0.04 5.56 11.54
N PRO A 139 0.00 4.92 12.72
CA PRO A 139 0.93 5.25 13.79
C PRO A 139 2.37 4.92 13.37
N THR A 140 3.23 5.93 13.41
CA THR A 140 4.66 5.82 13.10
C THR A 140 5.35 4.97 14.15
N GLY A 141 6.11 3.94 13.74
CA GLY A 141 6.90 3.10 14.65
C GLY A 141 6.16 1.93 15.32
N GLY A 142 4.92 1.66 14.93
CA GLY A 142 4.24 0.42 15.30
C GLY A 142 4.74 -0.73 14.44
N GLY A 143 5.73 -1.48 14.94
CA GLY A 143 6.14 -2.74 14.36
C GLY A 143 4.94 -3.60 13.97
N ALA A 144 5.06 -4.24 12.82
CA ALA A 144 4.07 -5.13 12.25
C ALA A 144 3.52 -6.14 13.30
N MET A 145 2.43 -5.79 13.98
CA MET A 145 1.42 -6.79 14.33
C MET A 145 0.58 -6.99 13.08
N VAL A 146 1.04 -7.93 12.26
CA VAL A 146 0.25 -8.83 11.41
C VAL A 146 -1.24 -8.44 11.30
N ALA A 147 -1.56 -7.60 10.32
CA ALA A 147 -2.83 -7.68 9.60
C ALA A 147 -2.56 -8.36 8.26
N ARG A 148 -1.95 -9.55 8.31
CA ARG A 148 -1.96 -10.49 7.19
C ARG A 148 -3.35 -11.13 7.21
N GLY A 149 -4.29 -10.55 6.48
CA GLY A 149 -5.63 -11.11 6.41
C GLY A 149 -6.64 -10.22 5.70
N GLY A 150 -6.55 -10.16 4.37
CA GLY A 150 -7.74 -10.14 3.52
C GLY A 150 -8.43 -8.80 3.30
N GLY A 151 -8.45 -8.41 2.03
CA GLY A 151 -9.68 -8.02 1.33
C GLY A 151 -10.42 -6.82 1.89
N GLY A 152 -10.32 -5.70 1.17
CA GLY A 152 -11.25 -4.59 1.28
C GLY A 152 -12.70 -5.09 1.26
N GLY A 153 -13.38 -4.88 2.38
CA GLY A 153 -14.80 -5.08 2.53
C GLY A 153 -15.20 -4.25 3.73
N GLY A 154 -15.85 -3.11 3.48
CA GLY A 154 -16.34 -2.22 4.54
C GLY A 154 -17.14 -3.02 5.56
N GLY A 155 -16.55 -3.20 6.74
CA GLY A 155 -17.14 -4.01 7.80
C GLY A 155 -18.41 -3.34 8.31
N LEU A 156 -19.56 -3.92 7.98
CA LEU A 156 -20.82 -3.61 8.66
C LEU A 156 -20.62 -3.72 10.18
N ASN A 157 -21.16 -2.73 10.89
CA ASN A 157 -21.15 -2.62 12.35
C ASN A 157 -21.37 -4.00 13.00
N LYS A 158 -20.61 -4.34 14.06
CA LYS A 158 -20.65 -5.66 14.73
C LYS A 158 -22.07 -6.13 15.05
N ASN A 159 -22.96 -5.19 15.37
CA ASN A 159 -24.37 -5.45 15.64
C ASN A 159 -25.13 -5.92 14.39
N VAL A 160 -24.82 -5.37 13.22
CA VAL A 160 -25.45 -5.75 11.94
C VAL A 160 -24.95 -7.12 11.48
N LYS A 161 -23.67 -7.43 11.68
CA LYS A 161 -23.12 -8.76 11.42
C LYS A 161 -23.77 -9.83 12.30
N ALA A 162 -23.99 -9.54 13.58
CA ALA A 162 -24.66 -10.46 14.50
C ALA A 162 -26.12 -10.73 14.09
N VAL A 163 -26.86 -9.69 13.69
CA VAL A 163 -28.25 -9.83 13.20
C VAL A 163 -28.31 -10.65 11.91
N LEU A 164 -27.39 -10.42 10.96
CA LEU A 164 -27.35 -11.19 9.71
C LEU A 164 -27.05 -12.68 9.94
N ILE A 165 -26.09 -12.99 10.81
CA ILE A 165 -25.77 -14.39 11.15
C ILE A 165 -26.98 -15.05 11.81
N PHE A 166 -27.64 -14.38 12.74
CA PHE A 166 -28.85 -14.88 13.37
C PHE A 166 -29.95 -15.18 12.33
N LEU A 167 -30.18 -14.26 11.38
CA LEU A 167 -31.15 -14.46 10.30
C LEU A 167 -30.82 -15.67 9.42
N VAL A 168 -29.56 -15.85 9.03
CA VAL A 168 -29.13 -17.00 8.22
C VAL A 168 -29.34 -18.31 8.96
N VAL A 169 -29.02 -18.36 10.27
CA VAL A 169 -29.22 -19.57 11.09
C VAL A 169 -30.71 -19.90 11.21
N VAL A 170 -31.57 -18.90 11.45
CA VAL A 170 -33.02 -19.11 11.53
C VAL A 170 -33.59 -19.63 10.22
N VAL A 171 -33.16 -19.07 9.08
CA VAL A 171 -33.59 -19.54 7.75
C VAL A 171 -33.10 -20.97 7.49
N ALA A 172 -31.84 -21.29 7.81
CA ALA A 172 -31.29 -22.62 7.62
C ALA A 172 -32.00 -23.68 8.48
N VAL A 173 -32.29 -23.36 9.74
CA VAL A 173 -33.06 -24.23 10.64
C VAL A 173 -34.50 -24.39 10.14
N GLY A 174 -35.13 -23.32 9.66
CA GLY A 174 -36.47 -23.38 9.07
C GLY A 174 -36.53 -24.28 7.83
N VAL A 175 -35.54 -24.19 6.93
CA VAL A 175 -35.43 -25.04 5.75
C VAL A 175 -35.20 -26.50 6.14
N LEU A 176 -34.33 -26.77 7.12
CA LEU A 176 -34.11 -28.13 7.63
C LEU A 176 -35.38 -28.73 8.22
N LEU A 177 -36.10 -27.99 9.08
CA LEU A 177 -37.36 -28.45 9.66
C LEU A 177 -38.45 -28.69 8.60
N TRP A 178 -38.46 -27.89 7.53
CA TRP A 178 -39.39 -28.08 6.41
C TRP A 178 -39.06 -29.31 5.55
N PHE A 179 -37.77 -29.63 5.36
CA PHE A 179 -37.33 -30.79 4.58
C PHE A 179 -37.37 -32.13 5.34
N ILE A 180 -37.31 -32.13 6.68
CA ILE A 180 -37.37 -33.36 7.50
C ILE A 180 -38.61 -34.22 7.22
N PRO A 181 -39.87 -33.70 7.22
CA PRO A 181 -41.04 -34.52 6.93
C PRO A 181 -41.06 -35.03 5.47
N PHE A 182 -40.50 -34.27 4.52
CA PHE A 182 -40.44 -34.69 3.10
C PHE A 182 -39.50 -35.89 2.89
N THR A 183 -38.39 -35.95 3.64
CA THR A 183 -37.43 -37.06 3.51
C THR A 183 -37.93 -38.35 4.14
N HIS A 184 -38.67 -38.30 5.24
CA HIS A 184 -39.18 -39.50 5.91
C HIS A 184 -40.07 -40.32 4.96
N ASP A 185 -41.04 -39.68 4.30
CA ASP A 185 -41.95 -40.36 3.38
C ASP A 185 -41.24 -40.90 2.13
N PHE A 186 -40.22 -40.19 1.64
CA PHE A 186 -39.41 -40.63 0.50
C PHE A 186 -38.53 -41.85 0.85
N TYR A 187 -37.88 -41.85 2.02
CA TYR A 187 -37.06 -42.98 2.47
C TYR A 187 -37.91 -44.22 2.75
N VAL A 188 -39.05 -44.09 3.44
CA VAL A 188 -39.94 -45.23 3.71
C VAL A 188 -40.44 -45.87 2.40
N GLN A 189 -40.82 -45.07 1.41
CA GLN A 189 -41.26 -45.59 0.10
C GLN A 189 -40.14 -46.29 -0.68
N ILE A 190 -38.90 -45.79 -0.62
CA ILE A 190 -37.76 -46.44 -1.29
C ILE A 190 -37.44 -47.79 -0.63
N PHE A 191 -37.39 -47.85 0.70
CA PHE A 191 -37.07 -49.09 1.40
C PHE A 191 -38.17 -50.14 1.29
N GLN A 192 -39.45 -49.73 1.21
CA GLN A 192 -40.55 -50.65 0.88
C GLN A 192 -40.43 -51.17 -0.56
N LYS A 193 -40.07 -50.32 -1.53
CA LYS A 193 -39.87 -50.75 -2.94
C LYS A 193 -38.67 -51.67 -3.13
N LEU A 194 -37.62 -51.52 -2.32
CA LEU A 194 -36.46 -52.41 -2.34
C LEU A 194 -36.69 -53.74 -1.60
N GLY A 195 -37.81 -53.90 -0.87
CA GLY A 195 -38.19 -55.13 -0.16
C GLY A 195 -37.48 -55.34 1.17
N TRP A 196 -36.93 -54.28 1.76
CA TRP A 196 -36.11 -54.36 2.99
C TRP A 196 -36.91 -54.01 4.26
N MET A 197 -38.18 -53.59 4.12
CA MET A 197 -39.12 -53.39 5.22
C MET A 197 -40.51 -53.90 4.82
N GLU A 198 -41.14 -54.70 5.68
CA GLU A 198 -42.55 -55.09 5.51
C GLU A 198 -43.46 -53.90 5.83
N PRO A 199 -44.59 -53.73 5.13
CA PRO A 199 -45.54 -52.67 5.39
C PRO A 199 -46.16 -52.86 6.78
N THR A 200 -45.97 -51.89 7.67
CA THR A 200 -46.76 -51.80 8.89
C THR A 200 -48.20 -51.46 8.50
N MET A 201 -49.14 -52.36 8.78
CA MET A 201 -50.58 -52.11 8.72
C MET A 201 -50.99 -50.97 9.64
#